data_AF-A0A914W704-F1
#
_entry.id   AF-A0A914W704-F1
#
_cell.length_a   1.000
_cell.length_b   1.000
_cell.length_c   1.000
_cell.angle_alpha   90.00
_cell.angle_beta   90.00
_cell.angle_gamma   90.00
#
_symmetry.space_group_name_H-M   'P 1'
#
loop_
_entity.id
_entity.type
_entity.pdbx_description
1 polymer ?
#
loop_
_entity_poly.entity_id
_entity_poly.type
_entity_poly.pdbx_seq_one_letter_code
_entity_poly.pdbx_strand_id
1 'polypeptide(L)'
;MGQMSSKRQKGRQALRPEIDDAERLTIDSACLHCPVCLNVFATAPVVFECGHSVCASCTRRIVTSSIIRSQEQKKYYECPLCRKKLSTSSTLITNYTIETILDSIAELAEDATVAGADSNARFDNERLKIRLVDAERDKNIAVARAERAERHNFYYQIAISSLVMLMFYATIIGKILTSK
;
A
#
# COMPACT_ATOMS: atom_id res chain seq x y z
N MET A 1 -25.23 22.94 -37.93
CA MET A 1 -24.75 23.38 -36.60
C MET A 1 -24.67 22.15 -35.71
N GLY A 2 -23.49 21.51 -35.65
CA GLY A 2 -23.27 20.30 -34.87
C GLY A 2 -22.92 20.65 -33.42
N GLN A 3 -23.64 20.06 -32.47
CA GLN A 3 -23.31 20.18 -31.05
C GLN A 3 -22.28 19.12 -30.68
N MET A 4 -21.13 19.59 -30.20
CA MET A 4 -20.06 18.78 -29.61
C MET A 4 -20.44 18.49 -28.15
N SER A 5 -20.77 17.23 -27.84
CA SER A 5 -20.91 16.78 -26.45
C SER A 5 -19.57 16.33 -25.89
N SER A 6 -19.17 17.03 -24.83
CA SER A 6 -17.96 16.85 -24.02
C SER A 6 -17.89 15.44 -23.41
N LYS A 7 -16.85 14.67 -23.77
CA LYS A 7 -16.55 13.37 -23.13
C LYS A 7 -15.86 13.61 -21.79
N ARG A 8 -16.61 13.46 -20.70
CA ARG A 8 -16.05 13.29 -19.34
C ARG A 8 -15.21 12.01 -19.29
N GLN A 9 -13.92 12.14 -18.98
CA GLN A 9 -13.02 11.02 -18.71
C GLN A 9 -13.48 10.30 -17.44
N LYS A 10 -14.02 9.07 -17.59
CA LYS A 10 -14.24 8.15 -16.48
C LYS A 10 -12.89 7.60 -16.01
N GLY A 11 -12.57 7.85 -14.74
CA GLY A 11 -11.46 7.20 -14.06
C GLY A 11 -11.58 5.69 -14.14
N ARG A 12 -10.43 5.01 -14.16
CA ARG A 12 -10.29 3.54 -14.21
C ARG A 12 -11.06 2.89 -13.05
N GLN A 13 -12.31 2.50 -13.27
CA GLN A 13 -12.99 1.51 -12.43
C GLN A 13 -12.36 0.16 -12.78
N ALA A 14 -11.83 -0.52 -11.77
CA ALA A 14 -11.43 -1.92 -11.91
C ALA A 14 -12.68 -2.71 -12.32
N LEU A 15 -12.62 -3.39 -13.47
CA LEU A 15 -13.67 -4.32 -13.89
C LEU A 15 -13.76 -5.41 -12.82
N ARG A 16 -14.75 -5.30 -11.91
CA ARG A 16 -15.19 -6.44 -11.12
C ARG A 16 -16.04 -7.30 -12.08
N PRO A 17 -15.77 -8.60 -12.24
CA PRO A 17 -16.66 -9.46 -12.99
C PRO A 17 -18.03 -9.45 -12.30
N GLU A 18 -19.08 -9.08 -13.04
CA GLU A 18 -20.46 -9.27 -12.60
C GLU A 18 -20.70 -10.78 -12.51
N ILE A 19 -21.03 -11.26 -11.31
CA ILE A 19 -21.41 -12.65 -11.08
C ILE A 19 -22.95 -12.65 -11.14
N ASP A 20 -23.51 -13.14 -12.24
CA ASP A 20 -24.94 -13.42 -12.34
C ASP A 20 -25.32 -14.39 -11.18
N ASP A 21 -26.39 -14.07 -10.46
CA ASP A 21 -26.88 -14.79 -9.25
C ASP A 21 -26.13 -14.55 -7.92
N ALA A 22 -25.50 -13.39 -7.72
CA ALA A 22 -24.98 -13.01 -6.40
C ALA A 22 -26.11 -12.83 -5.36
N GLU A 23 -26.46 -13.91 -4.67
CA GLU A 23 -27.45 -13.95 -3.59
C GLU A 23 -27.05 -13.03 -2.43
N ARG A 24 -28.04 -12.38 -1.78
CA ARG A 24 -27.79 -11.58 -0.56
C ARG A 24 -27.41 -12.52 0.59
N LEU A 25 -26.12 -12.58 0.90
CA LEU A 25 -25.59 -13.38 2.01
C LEU A 25 -25.57 -12.57 3.31
N THR A 26 -26.12 -13.13 4.38
CA THR A 26 -25.93 -12.62 5.75
C THR A 26 -24.62 -13.18 6.32
N ILE A 27 -23.74 -12.30 6.77
CA ILE A 27 -22.44 -12.66 7.36
C ILE A 27 -22.41 -12.16 8.80
N ASP A 28 -21.90 -12.98 9.73
CA ASP A 28 -21.64 -12.52 11.09
C ASP A 28 -20.56 -11.43 11.09
N SER A 29 -20.90 -10.27 11.65
CA SER A 29 -19.98 -9.14 11.78
C SER A 29 -18.65 -9.52 12.44
N ALA A 30 -18.62 -10.50 13.35
CA ALA A 30 -17.42 -10.91 14.06
C ALA A 30 -16.27 -11.34 13.13
N CYS A 31 -16.58 -11.91 11.95
CA CYS A 31 -15.55 -12.32 10.99
C CYS A 31 -14.82 -11.14 10.31
N LEU A 32 -15.38 -9.93 10.42
CA LEU A 32 -14.82 -8.69 9.89
C LEU A 32 -14.06 -7.89 10.95
N HIS A 33 -13.97 -8.39 12.18
CA HIS A 33 -13.26 -7.73 13.27
C HIS A 33 -11.86 -8.29 13.47
N CYS A 34 -10.94 -7.41 13.86
CA CYS A 34 -9.63 -7.82 14.33
C CYS A 34 -9.75 -8.52 15.69
N PRO A 35 -9.27 -9.75 15.86
CA PRO A 35 -9.38 -10.50 17.13
C PRO A 35 -8.51 -9.91 18.26
N VAL A 36 -7.68 -8.91 17.98
CA VAL A 36 -6.74 -8.31 18.93
C VAL A 36 -7.24 -6.96 19.46
N CYS A 37 -7.66 -6.06 18.57
CA CYS A 37 -8.21 -4.76 18.97
C CYS A 37 -9.74 -4.71 18.96
N LEU A 38 -10.40 -5.75 18.48
CA LEU A 38 -11.86 -5.88 18.40
C LEU A 38 -12.54 -4.78 17.56
N ASN A 39 -11.77 -4.08 16.72
CA ASN A 39 -12.30 -3.14 15.75
C ASN A 39 -12.49 -3.84 14.40
N VAL A 40 -13.51 -3.44 13.65
CA VAL A 40 -13.66 -3.86 12.24
C VAL A 40 -12.40 -3.51 11.45
N PHE A 41 -12.01 -4.37 10.52
CA PHE A 41 -10.83 -4.12 9.68
C PHE A 41 -11.04 -2.87 8.83
N ALA A 42 -10.17 -1.87 8.97
CA ALA A 42 -10.22 -0.68 8.12
C ALA A 42 -9.59 -0.93 6.74
N THR A 43 -8.54 -1.74 6.67
CA THR A 43 -7.81 -2.09 5.45
C THR A 43 -7.68 -3.61 5.38
N ALA A 44 -7.22 -4.15 4.25
CA ALA A 44 -6.87 -5.56 4.13
C ALA A 44 -6.05 -6.04 5.35
N PRO A 45 -6.56 -7.00 6.15
CA PRO A 45 -5.82 -7.51 7.29
C PRO A 45 -4.62 -8.33 6.84
N VAL A 46 -3.63 -8.42 7.72
CA VAL A 46 -2.43 -9.20 7.52
C VAL A 46 -2.65 -10.63 7.99
N VAL A 47 -2.30 -11.59 7.14
CA VAL A 47 -2.37 -13.02 7.38
C VAL A 47 -0.99 -13.52 7.83
N PHE A 48 -0.95 -14.12 9.01
CA PHE A 48 0.24 -14.83 9.49
C PHE A 48 0.42 -16.17 8.75
N GLU A 49 1.61 -16.77 8.79
CA GLU A 49 1.85 -18.10 8.18
C GLU A 49 0.99 -19.22 8.79
N CYS A 50 0.38 -18.97 9.95
CA CYS A 50 -0.61 -19.87 10.55
C CYS A 50 -2.03 -19.72 9.99
N GLY A 51 -2.26 -18.77 9.07
CA GLY A 51 -3.56 -18.49 8.44
C GLY A 51 -4.44 -17.48 9.17
N HIS A 52 -4.10 -17.09 10.40
CA HIS A 52 -4.90 -16.10 11.15
C HIS A 52 -4.67 -14.68 10.65
N SER A 53 -5.77 -13.92 10.54
CA SER A 53 -5.78 -12.54 10.06
C SER A 53 -5.87 -11.53 11.21
N VAL A 54 -5.03 -10.50 11.18
CA VAL A 54 -4.95 -9.43 12.18
C VAL A 54 -4.71 -8.09 11.48
N CYS A 55 -5.24 -6.98 12.01
CA CYS A 55 -5.07 -5.67 11.36
C CYS A 55 -3.60 -5.23 11.35
N ALA A 56 -3.20 -4.43 10.35
CA ALA A 56 -1.80 -4.05 10.15
C ALA A 56 -1.17 -3.37 11.38
N SER A 57 -1.93 -2.56 12.12
CA SER A 57 -1.45 -1.90 13.34
C SER A 57 -1.19 -2.90 14.48
N CYS A 58 -2.10 -3.86 14.71
CA CYS A 58 -1.89 -4.90 15.69
C CYS A 58 -0.76 -5.85 15.30
N THR A 59 -0.63 -6.19 14.01
CA THR A 59 0.50 -6.97 13.51
C THR A 59 1.84 -6.30 13.80
N ARG A 60 1.97 -5.00 13.50
CA ARG A 60 3.19 -4.25 13.87
C ARG A 60 3.47 -4.29 15.37
N ARG A 61 2.45 -4.10 16.21
CA ARG A 61 2.58 -4.19 17.67
C ARG A 61 3.08 -5.57 18.10
N ILE A 62 2.43 -6.63 17.67
CA ILE A 62 2.78 -8.02 18.02
C ILE A 62 4.21 -8.36 17.58
N VAL A 63 4.54 -8.07 16.32
CA VAL A 63 5.88 -8.34 15.77
C VAL A 63 6.95 -7.54 16.51
N THR A 64 6.64 -6.35 17.04
CA THR A 64 7.62 -5.54 17.78
C THR A 64 7.72 -5.92 19.25
N SER A 65 6.59 -6.21 19.91
CA SER A 65 6.50 -6.44 21.35
C SER A 65 6.85 -7.86 21.77
N SER A 66 6.65 -8.83 20.87
CA SER A 66 6.70 -10.26 21.20
C SER A 66 7.89 -10.95 20.56
N ILE A 67 8.97 -10.22 20.27
CA ILE A 67 10.19 -10.79 19.68
C ILE A 67 10.91 -11.66 20.71
N ILE A 68 10.97 -12.95 20.43
CA ILE A 68 11.75 -13.93 21.16
C ILE A 68 13.01 -14.25 20.33
N ARG A 69 14.18 -14.18 20.96
CA ARG A 69 15.47 -14.56 20.34
C ARG A 69 15.78 -16.01 20.66
N SER A 70 16.09 -16.83 19.65
CA SER A 70 16.62 -18.18 19.87
C SER A 70 18.14 -18.18 20.07
N GLN A 71 18.68 -19.32 20.52
CA GLN A 71 20.13 -19.55 20.63
C GLN A 71 20.86 -19.39 19.27
N GLU A 72 20.18 -19.63 18.16
CA GLU A 72 20.69 -19.44 16.79
C GLU A 72 20.54 -18.01 16.26
N GLN A 73 20.26 -17.02 17.12
CA GLN A 73 19.97 -15.63 16.76
C GLN A 73 18.76 -15.41 15.83
N LYS A 74 17.94 -16.44 15.58
CA LYS A 74 16.67 -16.29 14.87
C LYS A 74 15.65 -15.60 15.78
N LYS A 75 14.88 -14.68 15.19
CA LYS A 75 13.85 -13.91 15.88
C LYS A 75 12.48 -14.47 15.52
N TYR A 76 11.66 -14.70 16.54
CA TYR A 76 10.32 -15.25 16.40
C TYR A 76 9.31 -14.38 17.14
N TYR A 77 8.05 -14.49 16.76
CA TYR A 77 6.91 -13.98 17.52
C TYR A 77 5.83 -15.06 17.58
N GLU A 78 4.88 -14.93 18.49
CA GLU A 78 3.78 -15.89 18.63
C GLU A 78 2.47 -15.30 18.10
N CYS A 79 1.73 -16.12 17.36
CA CYS A 79 0.37 -15.78 16.97
C CYS A 79 -0.50 -15.66 18.24
N PRO A 80 -1.25 -14.55 18.45
CA PRO A 80 -2.09 -14.40 19.64
C PRO A 80 -3.30 -15.34 19.64
N LEU A 81 -3.68 -15.91 18.48
CA LEU A 81 -4.84 -16.78 18.33
C LEU A 81 -4.49 -18.25 18.60
N CYS A 82 -3.42 -18.76 18.01
CA CYS A 82 -3.05 -20.18 18.09
C CYS A 82 -1.70 -20.46 18.74
N ARG A 83 -1.00 -19.42 19.22
CA ARG A 83 0.33 -19.52 19.88
C ARG A 83 1.44 -20.14 19.04
N LYS A 84 1.22 -20.40 17.74
CA LYS A 84 2.26 -20.88 16.83
C LYS A 84 3.39 -19.85 16.78
N LYS A 85 4.64 -20.34 16.91
CA LYS A 85 5.85 -19.54 16.72
C LYS A 85 6.06 -19.28 15.23
N LEU A 86 6.20 -18.01 14.89
CA LEU A 86 6.32 -17.50 13.53
C LEU A 86 7.65 -16.77 13.40
N SER A 87 8.34 -16.96 12.29
CA SER A 87 9.62 -16.28 12.06
C SER A 87 9.38 -14.79 11.78
N THR A 88 10.19 -13.89 12.32
CA THR A 88 10.13 -12.46 11.90
C THR A 88 10.64 -12.27 10.47
N SER A 89 11.32 -13.26 9.89
CA SER A 89 11.81 -13.23 8.52
C SER A 89 10.76 -13.64 7.49
N SER A 90 9.58 -14.09 7.92
CA SER A 90 8.54 -14.53 6.99
C SER A 90 7.83 -13.36 6.33
N THR A 91 7.48 -13.56 5.07
CA THR A 91 6.69 -12.59 4.32
C THR A 91 5.26 -12.60 4.84
N LEU A 92 4.80 -11.44 5.30
CA LEU A 92 3.42 -11.24 5.70
C LEU A 92 2.55 -11.04 4.46
N ILE A 93 1.46 -11.78 4.36
CA ILE A 93 0.51 -11.71 3.24
C ILE A 93 -0.66 -10.84 3.67
N THR A 94 -1.27 -10.10 2.74
CA THR A 94 -2.49 -9.31 2.99
C THR A 94 -3.71 -10.01 2.40
N ASN A 95 -4.81 -10.01 3.15
CA ASN A 95 -6.07 -10.56 2.70
C ASN A 95 -6.95 -9.47 2.07
N TYR A 96 -6.83 -9.29 0.76
CA TYR A 96 -7.63 -8.31 0.02
C TYR A 96 -9.11 -8.70 -0.11
N THR A 97 -9.48 -9.98 0.09
CA THR A 97 -10.90 -10.38 -0.06
C THR A 97 -11.77 -9.79 1.04
N ILE A 98 -11.26 -9.70 2.27
CA ILE A 98 -11.95 -9.03 3.38
C ILE A 98 -12.13 -7.53 3.09
N GLU A 99 -11.14 -6.88 2.47
CA GLU A 99 -11.28 -5.48 2.06
C GLU A 99 -12.36 -5.31 0.99
N THR A 100 -12.40 -6.20 -0.01
CA THR A 100 -13.43 -6.22 -1.05
C THR A 100 -14.83 -6.41 -0.46
N ILE A 101 -14.99 -7.33 0.52
CA ILE A 101 -16.28 -7.56 1.19
C ILE A 101 -16.73 -6.29 1.93
N LEU A 102 -15.83 -5.63 2.66
CA LEU A 102 -16.14 -4.40 3.38
C LEU A 102 -16.51 -3.24 2.46
N ASP A 103 -15.83 -3.11 1.31
CA ASP A 103 -16.21 -2.14 0.28
C ASP A 103 -17.62 -2.43 -0.25
N SER A 104 -17.94 -3.69 -0.56
CA SER A 104 -19.28 -4.07 -1.03
C SER A 104 -20.37 -3.80 0.01
N ILE A 105 -20.09 -4.01 1.30
CA ILE A 105 -21.05 -3.70 2.39
C ILE A 105 -21.30 -2.18 2.46
N ALA A 106 -20.26 -1.36 2.33
CA ALA A 106 -20.38 0.09 2.37
C ALA A 106 -21.21 0.62 1.18
N GLU A 107 -20.94 0.15 -0.03
CA GLU A 107 -21.71 0.51 -1.23
C GLU A 107 -23.21 0.16 -1.08
N LEU A 108 -23.52 -1.03 -0.56
CA LEU A 108 -24.90 -1.45 -0.31
C LEU A 108 -25.60 -0.63 0.80
N ALA A 109 -24.84 -0.10 1.75
CA ALA A 109 -25.38 0.76 2.80
C ALA A 109 -25.71 2.17 2.28
N GLU A 110 -25.01 2.67 1.26
CA GLU A 110 -25.31 3.95 0.62
C GLU A 110 -26.61 3.88 -0.22
N ASP A 111 -26.88 2.74 -0.86
CA ASP A 111 -28.12 2.50 -1.61
C ASP A 111 -29.34 2.26 -0.70
N ALA A 112 -29.11 1.76 0.51
CA ALA A 112 -30.14 1.47 1.49
C ALA A 112 -30.31 2.65 2.48
N THR A 113 -31.20 3.60 2.16
CA THR A 113 -31.67 4.66 3.08
C THR A 113 -32.48 4.09 4.26
N VAL A 114 -31.85 3.31 5.13
CA VAL A 114 -32.50 2.70 6.29
C VAL A 114 -31.91 3.25 7.58
N ALA A 115 -32.80 3.76 8.42
CA ALA A 115 -32.54 4.35 9.72
C ALA A 115 -31.70 3.42 10.62
N GLY A 116 -30.40 3.70 10.71
CA GLY A 116 -29.45 2.98 11.57
C GLY A 116 -28.02 3.53 11.50
N ALA A 117 -27.88 4.83 11.23
CA ALA A 117 -26.65 5.49 10.76
C ALA A 117 -25.47 5.55 11.76
N ASP A 118 -25.64 5.10 13.01
CA ASP A 118 -24.66 5.42 14.06
C ASP A 118 -23.45 4.47 14.07
N SER A 119 -23.65 3.19 13.74
CA SER A 119 -22.57 2.19 13.75
C SER A 119 -21.69 2.26 12.49
N ASN A 120 -22.31 2.42 11.32
CA ASN A 120 -21.62 2.41 10.03
C ASN A 120 -20.83 3.70 9.80
N ALA A 121 -21.39 4.86 10.16
CA ALA A 121 -20.69 6.15 10.01
C ALA A 121 -19.38 6.21 10.80
N ARG A 122 -19.33 5.56 11.98
CA ARG A 122 -18.09 5.46 12.76
C ARG A 122 -17.05 4.59 12.06
N PHE A 123 -17.47 3.47 11.46
CA PHE A 123 -16.61 2.59 10.69
C PHE A 123 -16.02 3.29 9.46
N ASP A 124 -16.88 3.97 8.68
CA ASP A 124 -16.47 4.65 7.45
C ASP A 124 -15.51 5.80 7.72
N ASN A 125 -15.77 6.59 8.76
CA ASN A 125 -14.90 7.71 9.13
C ASN A 125 -13.50 7.24 9.58
N GLU A 126 -13.42 6.17 10.38
CA GLU A 126 -12.14 5.62 10.83
C GLU A 126 -11.36 4.99 9.67
N ARG A 127 -12.07 4.32 8.77
CA ARG A 127 -11.50 3.71 7.57
C ARG A 127 -10.95 4.75 6.60
N LEU A 128 -11.68 5.83 6.37
CA LEU A 128 -11.23 6.96 5.56
C LEU A 128 -9.96 7.60 6.14
N LYS A 129 -9.88 7.80 7.46
CA LYS A 129 -8.67 8.33 8.11
C LYS A 129 -7.45 7.47 7.82
N ILE A 130 -7.58 6.15 7.93
CA ILE A 130 -6.46 5.23 7.68
C ILE A 130 -6.03 5.29 6.20
N ARG A 131 -6.99 5.28 5.27
CA ARG A 131 -6.71 5.42 3.82
C ARG A 131 -6.01 6.75 3.49
N LEU A 132 -6.39 7.85 4.15
CA LEU A 132 -5.72 9.14 3.96
C LEU A 132 -4.26 9.12 4.45
N VAL A 133 -3.99 8.48 5.60
CA VAL A 133 -2.63 8.33 6.13
C VAL A 133 -1.77 7.47 5.21
N ASP A 134 -2.32 6.36 4.70
CA ASP A 134 -1.60 5.47 3.78
C ASP A 134 -1.33 6.17 2.43
N ALA A 135 -2.29 6.92 1.90
CA ALA A 135 -2.12 7.71 0.67
C ALA A 135 -1.04 8.80 0.82
N GLU A 136 -1.02 9.52 1.94
CA GLU A 136 0.02 10.53 2.19
C GLU A 136 1.40 9.87 2.37
N ARG A 137 1.47 8.69 3.00
CA ARG A 137 2.71 7.91 3.10
C ARG A 137 3.23 7.50 1.71
N ASP A 138 2.36 6.99 0.84
CA ASP A 138 2.73 6.56 -0.51
C ASP A 138 3.20 7.74 -1.36
N LYS A 139 2.51 8.88 -1.26
CA LYS A 139 2.93 10.14 -1.87
C LYS A 139 4.32 10.57 -1.40
N ASN A 140 4.58 10.55 -0.11
CA ASN A 140 5.90 10.89 0.45
C ASN A 140 7.00 9.96 -0.06
N ILE A 141 6.72 8.66 -0.16
CA ILE A 141 7.66 7.68 -0.75
C ILE A 141 7.90 7.99 -2.23
N ALA A 142 6.85 8.30 -2.99
CA ALA A 142 6.95 8.63 -4.41
C ALA A 142 7.78 9.91 -4.64
N VAL A 143 7.54 10.96 -3.85
CA VAL A 143 8.34 12.21 -3.88
C VAL A 143 9.80 11.91 -3.59
N ALA A 144 10.10 11.14 -2.53
CA ALA A 144 11.48 10.78 -2.20
C ALA A 144 12.17 9.94 -3.29
N ARG A 145 11.42 9.14 -4.06
CA ARG A 145 11.95 8.42 -5.23
C ARG A 145 12.22 9.36 -6.39
N ALA A 146 11.32 10.29 -6.68
CA ALA A 146 11.48 11.29 -7.73
C ALA A 146 12.72 12.17 -7.47
N GLU A 147 12.87 12.69 -6.25
CA GLU A 147 14.05 13.49 -5.89
C GLU A 147 15.37 12.72 -6.01
N ARG A 148 15.39 11.43 -5.66
CA ARG A 148 16.60 10.60 -5.86
C ARG A 148 16.92 10.45 -7.35
N ALA A 149 15.91 10.24 -8.19
CA ALA A 149 16.09 10.14 -9.63
C ALA A 149 16.61 11.47 -10.23
N GLU A 150 16.08 12.62 -9.79
CA GLU A 150 16.57 13.94 -10.20
C GLU A 150 18.01 14.18 -9.77
N ARG A 151 18.37 13.85 -8.51
CA ARG A 151 19.77 13.92 -8.03
C ARG A 151 20.71 13.07 -8.87
N HIS A 152 20.29 11.85 -9.23
CA HIS A 152 21.08 10.97 -10.08
C HIS A 152 21.25 11.58 -11.49
N ASN A 153 20.15 12.06 -12.09
CA ASN A 153 20.18 12.67 -13.42
C ASN A 153 21.09 13.91 -13.46
N PHE A 154 21.03 14.75 -12.42
CA PHE A 154 21.91 15.91 -12.27
C PHE A 154 23.39 15.52 -12.23
N TYR A 155 23.74 14.49 -11.45
CA TYR A 155 25.11 14.01 -11.37
C TYR A 155 25.63 13.46 -12.71
N TYR A 156 24.81 12.69 -13.43
CA TYR A 156 25.14 12.20 -14.77
C TYR A 156 25.36 13.35 -15.76
N GLN A 157 24.54 14.39 -15.72
CA GLN A 157 24.67 15.55 -16.60
C GLN A 157 25.98 16.31 -16.36
N ILE A 158 26.38 16.49 -15.09
CA ILE A 158 27.67 17.10 -14.75
C ILE A 158 28.82 16.24 -15.26
N ALA A 159 28.77 14.92 -15.04
CA ALA A 159 29.82 13.99 -15.46
C ALA A 159 30.01 14.00 -16.98
N ILE A 160 28.92 13.95 -17.76
CA ILE A 160 28.97 14.03 -19.23
C ILE A 160 29.58 15.37 -19.67
N SER A 161 29.14 16.48 -19.08
CA SER A 161 29.66 17.81 -19.41
C SER A 161 31.17 17.92 -19.15
N SER A 162 31.64 17.38 -18.01
CA SER A 162 33.06 17.34 -17.66
C SER A 162 33.89 16.50 -18.66
N LEU A 163 33.39 15.32 -19.05
CA LEU A 163 34.06 14.47 -20.04
C LEU A 163 34.17 15.15 -21.40
N VAL A 164 33.09 15.80 -21.86
CA VAL A 164 33.10 16.55 -23.13
C VAL A 164 34.14 17.65 -23.10
N MET A 165 34.22 18.43 -22.01
CA MET A 165 35.22 19.49 -21.85
C MET A 165 36.66 18.96 -21.89
N LEU A 166 36.93 17.83 -21.23
CA LEU A 166 38.25 17.18 -21.28
C LEU A 166 38.63 16.75 -22.69
N MET A 167 37.69 16.17 -23.45
CA MET A 167 37.92 15.78 -24.84
C MET A 167 38.22 17.00 -25.72
N PHE A 168 37.46 18.08 -25.59
CA PHE A 168 37.73 19.33 -26.32
C PHE A 168 39.12 19.87 -25.98
N TYR A 169 39.48 19.94 -24.71
CA TYR A 169 40.80 20.42 -24.28
C TYR A 169 41.96 19.57 -24.85
N ALA A 170 41.82 18.25 -24.83
CA ALA A 170 42.80 17.33 -25.41
C ALA A 170 42.98 17.55 -26.92
N THR A 171 41.88 17.80 -27.66
CA THR A 171 41.98 18.09 -29.10
C THR A 171 42.69 19.41 -29.41
N ILE A 172 42.47 20.45 -28.59
CA ILE A 172 43.13 21.76 -28.73
C ILE A 172 44.63 21.63 -28.46
N ILE A 173 45.02 20.99 -27.35
CA ILE A 173 46.42 20.74 -27.02
C ILE A 173 47.11 19.92 -28.11
N GLY A 174 46.46 18.86 -28.60
CA GLY A 174 46.99 18.03 -29.68
C GLY A 174 47.32 18.87 -30.92
N LYS A 175 46.40 19.73 -31.35
CA LYS A 175 46.62 20.64 -32.49
C LYS A 175 47.77 21.62 -32.25
N ILE A 176 47.89 22.17 -31.04
CA ILE A 176 48.96 23.13 -30.70
C ILE A 176 50.33 22.43 -30.70
N LEU A 177 50.41 21.20 -30.19
CA LEU A 177 51.64 20.42 -30.15
C LEU A 177 52.09 19.96 -31.54
N THR A 178 51.15 19.64 -32.44
CA THR A 178 51.47 19.22 -33.83
C THR A 178 51.72 20.38 -34.79
N SER A 179 51.39 21.62 -34.40
CA SER A 179 51.56 22.83 -35.22
C SER A 179 52.92 23.51 -35.01
N LYS A 180 53.80 22.94 -34.19
CA LYS A 180 55.22 23.30 -34.06
C LYS A 180 56.07 22.27 -34.78
#